data_AF-A0A963NZM6-F1
#
_entry.id   AF-A0A963NZM6-F1
#
_cell.length_a   1.000
_cell.length_b   1.000
_cell.length_c   1.000
_cell.angle_alpha   90.00
_cell.angle_beta   90.00
_cell.angle_gamma   90.00
#
_symmetry.space_group_name_H-M   'P 1'
#
loop_
_entity.id
_entity.type
_entity.pdbx_description
1 polymer ?
#
loop_
_entity_poly.entity_id
_entity_poly.type
_entity_poly.pdbx_seq_one_letter_code
_entity_poly.pdbx_strand_id
1 'polypeptide(L)' 'RPVMGAEDFAFMLEAVPGSYIWMGSAAGADSPPLHSAHYDFNDEALPLGVSYWAKLVESRLPRAG' A
#
# COMPACT_ATOMS: atom_id res chain seq x y z
N ARG A 1 -5.78 8.07 10.89
CA ARG A 1 -5.85 7.50 12.27
C ARG A 1 -4.81 6.39 12.35
N PRO A 2 -4.02 6.28 13.42
CA PRO A 2 -3.12 5.15 13.62
C PRO A 2 -3.91 3.86 13.88
N VAL A 3 -3.29 2.71 13.64
CA VAL A 3 -3.84 1.38 13.91
C VAL A 3 -2.86 0.56 14.76
N MET A 4 -3.37 -0.43 15.48
CA MET A 4 -2.57 -1.31 16.35
C MET A 4 -2.10 -2.60 15.64
N GLY A 5 -2.20 -2.66 14.32
CA GLY A 5 -1.67 -3.79 13.53
C GLY A 5 -0.14 -3.81 13.59
N ALA A 6 0.43 -5.02 13.52
CA ALA A 6 1.87 -5.20 13.42
C ALA A 6 2.27 -5.34 11.95
N GLU A 7 3.38 -4.70 11.57
CA GLU A 7 3.95 -4.73 10.22
C GLU A 7 5.47 -4.62 10.33
N ASP A 8 6.22 -5.52 9.69
CA ASP A 8 7.67 -5.60 9.86
C ASP A 8 8.42 -4.49 9.08
N PHE A 9 7.73 -3.80 8.18
CA PHE A 9 8.21 -2.58 7.51
C PHE A 9 8.69 -1.52 8.51
N ALA A 10 8.20 -1.54 9.76
CA ALA A 10 8.69 -0.70 10.84
C ALA A 10 10.21 -0.80 11.04
N PHE A 11 10.81 -1.99 10.91
CA PHE A 11 12.27 -2.16 11.03
C PHE A 11 13.03 -1.48 9.90
N MET A 12 12.45 -1.39 8.70
CA MET A 12 13.07 -0.61 7.61
C MET A 12 13.03 0.90 7.89
N LEU A 13 11.93 1.36 8.49
CA LEU A 13 11.77 2.77 8.88
C LEU A 13 12.67 3.19 10.05
N GLU A 14 13.15 2.24 10.86
CA GLU A 14 14.21 2.50 11.84
C GLU A 14 15.58 2.73 11.18
N ALA A 15 15.84 2.08 10.04
CA ALA A 15 17.13 2.14 9.36
C ALA A 15 17.27 3.36 8.43
N VAL A 16 16.21 3.72 7.71
CA VAL A 16 16.22 4.82 6.73
C VAL A 16 14.92 5.61 6.76
N PRO A 17 14.94 6.92 6.43
CA PRO A 17 13.72 7.69 6.25
C PRO A 17 12.84 7.05 5.17
N GLY A 18 11.61 6.73 5.53
CA GLY A 18 10.64 6.14 4.61
C GLY A 18 9.21 6.51 4.97
N SER A 19 8.27 5.97 4.20
CA SER A 19 6.84 6.17 4.43
C SER A 19 6.10 4.87 4.15
N TYR A 20 5.17 4.53 5.06
CA TYR A 20 4.21 3.45 4.90
C TYR A 20 2.82 4.07 4.76
N ILE A 21 2.09 3.67 3.72
CA ILE A 21 0.81 4.28 3.35
C ILE A 21 -0.30 3.24 3.27
N TRP A 22 -1.53 3.67 3.51
CA TRP A 22 -2.72 2.88 3.27
C TRP A 22 -3.25 3.12 1.85
N MET A 23 -3.60 2.05 1.15
CA MET A 23 -4.37 2.09 -0.08
C MET A 23 -5.75 1.48 0.20
N GLY A 24 -6.81 2.15 -0.25
CA GLY A 24 -8.15 1.56 -0.16
C GLY A 24 -8.26 0.38 -1.12
N SER A 25 -8.65 -0.79 -0.60
CA SER A 25 -8.88 -2.00 -1.39
C SER A 25 -10.29 -2.59 -1.22
N ALA A 26 -11.18 -1.94 -0.48
CA ALA A 26 -12.57 -2.39 -0.36
C ALA A 26 -13.30 -2.24 -1.71
N ALA A 27 -13.97 -3.29 -2.16
CA ALA A 27 -14.86 -3.26 -3.34
C ALA A 27 -16.27 -2.71 -3.02
N GLY A 28 -16.57 -2.54 -1.72
CA GLY A 28 -17.86 -2.05 -1.22
C GLY A 28 -17.91 -2.06 0.30
N ALA A 29 -19.01 -1.56 0.87
CA ALA A 29 -19.18 -1.42 2.32
C ALA A 29 -19.07 -2.75 3.09
N ASP A 30 -19.45 -3.86 2.44
CA ASP A 30 -19.46 -5.20 3.04
C ASP A 30 -18.19 -6.00 2.75
N SER A 31 -17.13 -5.36 2.24
CA SER A 31 -15.85 -6.04 1.97
C SER A 31 -15.27 -6.61 3.27
N PRO A 32 -14.97 -7.91 3.34
CA PRO A 32 -14.39 -8.51 4.55
C PRO A 32 -13.03 -7.88 4.89
N PRO A 33 -12.71 -7.71 6.18
CA PRO A 33 -11.45 -7.11 6.59
C PRO A 33 -10.27 -8.07 6.35
N LEU A 34 -9.06 -7.52 6.34
CA LEU A 34 -7.81 -8.29 6.36
C LEU A 34 -7.86 -9.34 7.50
N HIS A 35 -7.34 -10.54 7.24
CA HIS A 35 -7.41 -11.75 8.08
C HIS A 35 -8.76 -12.48 8.15
N SER A 36 -9.79 -12.02 7.45
CA SER A 36 -11.01 -12.82 7.25
C SER A 36 -10.74 -14.01 6.32
N ALA A 37 -11.35 -15.17 6.59
CA ALA A 37 -11.36 -16.32 5.68
C ALA A 37 -12.13 -16.05 4.37
N HIS A 38 -12.91 -14.97 4.34
CA HIS A 38 -13.67 -14.51 3.19
C HIS A 38 -13.04 -13.30 2.50
N TYR A 39 -11.80 -12.94 2.85
CA TYR A 39 -11.11 -11.83 2.20
C TYR A 39 -10.98 -12.09 0.70
N ASP A 40 -11.39 -11.12 -0.12
CA ASP A 40 -11.32 -11.17 -1.56
C ASP A 40 -10.57 -9.93 -2.06
N PHE A 41 -9.65 -10.12 -3.00
CA PHE A 41 -8.83 -9.04 -3.50
C PHE A 41 -9.61 -8.21 -4.52
N ASN A 42 -9.65 -6.89 -4.32
CA ASN A 42 -10.20 -5.99 -5.31
C ASN A 42 -9.18 -5.73 -6.43
N ASP A 43 -9.24 -6.53 -7.49
CA ASP A 43 -8.36 -6.40 -8.65
C ASP A 43 -8.51 -5.04 -9.37
N GLU A 44 -9.65 -4.36 -9.25
CA GLU A 44 -9.85 -3.02 -9.80
C GLU A 44 -8.95 -1.96 -9.11
N ALA A 45 -8.41 -2.25 -7.92
CA ALA A 45 -7.49 -1.38 -7.21
C ALA A 45 -6.03 -1.51 -7.71
N LEU A 46 -5.67 -2.60 -8.42
CA LEU A 46 -4.31 -2.85 -8.87
C LEU A 46 -3.75 -1.73 -9.75
N PRO A 47 -4.47 -1.22 -10.77
CA PRO A 47 -3.96 -0.12 -11.61
C PRO A 47 -3.67 1.14 -10.81
N LEU A 48 -4.47 1.45 -9.77
CA LEU A 48 -4.24 2.59 -8.90
C LEU A 48 -2.93 2.41 -8.12
N GLY A 49 -2.75 1.26 -7.49
CA GLY A 49 -1.55 0.94 -6.71
C GLY A 49 -0.26 0.97 -7.53
N VAL A 50 -0.29 0.34 -8.70
CA VAL A 50 0.85 0.33 -9.63
C VAL A 50 1.17 1.74 -10.10
N SER A 51 0.15 2.51 -10.50
CA SER A 51 0.37 3.88 -10.99
C SER A 51 0.93 4.82 -9.93
N TYR A 52 0.56 4.63 -8.66
CA TYR A 52 1.12 5.40 -7.54
C TYR A 52 2.63 5.21 -7.44
N TRP A 53 3.09 3.95 -7.37
CA TRP A 53 4.52 3.65 -7.23
C TRP A 53 5.32 4.03 -8.47
N ALA A 54 4.79 3.76 -9.67
CA ALA A 54 5.43 4.17 -10.93
C ALA A 54 5.64 5.68 -10.98
N LYS A 55 4.59 6.47 -10.75
CA LYS A 55 4.67 7.94 -10.74
C LYS A 55 5.54 8.48 -9.62
N LEU A 56 5.54 7.84 -8.44
CA LEU A 56 6.42 8.22 -7.34
C LEU A 56 7.89 8.07 -7.75
N VAL A 57 8.25 6.94 -8.34
CA VAL A 57 9.62 6.70 -8.84
C VAL A 57 9.97 7.67 -9.95
N GLU A 58 9.12 7.82 -10.97
CA GLU A 58 9.33 8.73 -12.10
C GLU A 58 9.46 10.21 -11.67
N SER A 59 8.76 10.62 -10.62
CA SER A 59 8.80 12.02 -10.15
C SER A 59 9.95 12.32 -9.19
N ARG A 60 10.55 11.29 -8.57
CA ARG A 60 11.58 11.46 -7.52
C ARG A 60 12.98 11.04 -7.94
N LEU A 61 13.09 10.10 -8.87
CA LEU A 61 14.37 9.61 -9.37
C LEU A 61 14.66 10.18 -10.76
N PRO A 62 15.94 10.43 -11.10
CA PRO A 62 16.33 10.81 -12.46
C PRO A 62 16.05 9.66 -13.43
N ARG A 63 15.78 9.99 -14.69
CA ARG A 63 15.74 8.99 -15.76
C ARG A 63 17.12 8.37 -15.91
N ALA A 64 17.19 7.04 -16.00
CA ALA A 64 18.40 6.37 -16.44
C ALA A 64 18.73 6.87 -17.86
N GLY A 65 19.95 7.37 -18.05
CA GLY A 65 20.45 7.85 -19.33
C GLY A 65 20.78 6.71 -20.28
#